data_AF-A0A929YDM2-F1
#
_entry.id   AF-A0A929YDM2-F1
#
_cell.length_a   1.000
_cell.length_b   1.000
_cell.length_c   1.000
_cell.angle_alpha   90.00
_cell.angle_beta   90.00
_cell.angle_gamma   90.00
#
_symmetry.space_group_name_H-M   'P 1'
#
loop_
_entity.id
_entity.type
_entity.pdbx_description
1 polymer ?
#
loop_
_entity_poly.entity_id
_entity_poly.type
_entity_poly.pdbx_seq_one_letter_code
_entity_poly.pdbx_strand_id
1 'polypeptide(L)' 'IITLTQTKKMAAVPIVLFDKKFWGKWDDFVRENMLPNKLISDGDEKIYTITEDITEVVELIKNQRTCCDR' A
#
# COMPACT_ATOMS: atom_id res chain seq x y z
N ILE A 1 -1.79 -9.08 4.56
CA ILE A 1 -2.80 -8.34 3.76
C ILE A 1 -2.26 -7.89 2.40
N ILE A 2 -1.06 -7.29 2.32
CA ILE A 2 -0.44 -6.82 1.06
C ILE A 2 -0.45 -7.90 -0.03
N THR A 3 0.01 -9.12 0.27
CA THR A 3 0.01 -10.25 -0.68
C THR A 3 -1.38 -10.71 -1.12
N LEU A 4 -2.40 -10.56 -0.27
CA LEU A 4 -3.79 -10.90 -0.62
C LEU A 4 -4.37 -9.87 -1.59
N THR A 5 -4.04 -8.60 -1.38
CA THR A 5 -4.38 -7.50 -2.30
C THR A 5 -3.65 -7.65 -3.64
N GLN A 6 -2.34 -7.95 -3.62
CA GLN A 6 -1.53 -8.25 -4.81
C GLN A 6 -2.14 -9.40 -5.63
N THR A 7 -2.48 -10.50 -4.98
CA THR A 7 -3.05 -11.70 -5.64
C THR A 7 -4.54 -11.58 -5.94
N LYS A 8 -5.17 -10.41 -5.69
CA LYS A 8 -6.61 -10.15 -5.87
C LYS A 8 -7.52 -11.14 -5.14
N LYS A 9 -7.01 -11.79 -4.09
CA LYS A 9 -7.78 -12.69 -3.22
C LYS A 9 -8.64 -11.94 -2.22
N MET A 10 -8.42 -10.63 -2.09
CA MET A 10 -9.19 -9.71 -1.25
C MET A 10 -9.49 -8.43 -2.03
N ALA A 11 -10.60 -7.77 -1.68
CA ALA A 11 -10.91 -6.43 -2.19
C ALA A 11 -9.75 -5.46 -1.91
N ALA A 12 -9.52 -4.53 -2.83
CA ALA A 12 -8.49 -3.51 -2.67
C ALA A 12 -8.85 -2.58 -1.50
N VAL A 13 -8.04 -2.63 -0.46
CA VAL A 13 -8.17 -1.79 0.74
C VAL A 13 -6.99 -0.82 0.80
N PRO A 14 -7.16 0.39 1.36
CA PRO A 14 -6.05 1.32 1.52
C PRO A 14 -5.13 0.76 2.60
N ILE A 15 -3.88 0.46 2.24
CA ILE A 15 -2.86 0.05 3.21
C ILE A 15 -2.02 1.27 3.50
N VAL A 16 -2.14 1.80 4.71
CA VAL A 16 -1.40 2.98 5.14
C VAL A 16 -0.31 2.56 6.13
N LEU A 17 0.93 2.90 5.81
CA LEU A 17 2.08 2.74 6.69
C LEU A 17 2.41 4.09 7.32
N PHE A 18 2.28 4.16 8.64
CA PHE A 18 2.53 5.39 9.39
C PHE A 18 4.00 5.45 9.83
N ASP A 19 4.63 6.63 9.72
CA ASP A 19 6.04 6.91 10.00
C ASP A 19 7.00 6.52 8.85
N LYS A 20 7.41 7.54 8.07
CA LYS A 20 8.39 7.40 6.99
C LYS A 20 9.77 7.00 7.48
N LYS A 21 10.16 7.35 8.71
CA LYS A 21 11.48 7.00 9.24
C LYS A 21 11.58 5.51 9.50
N PHE A 22 10.49 4.89 9.95
CA PHE A 22 10.43 3.46 10.18
C PHE A 22 10.27 2.68 8.87
N TRP A 23 9.32 3.09 8.02
CA TRP A 23 8.98 2.35 6.79
C TRP A 23 9.78 2.74 5.54
N GLY A 24 10.58 3.81 5.59
CA GLY A 24 11.39 4.24 4.44
C GLY A 24 12.35 3.15 3.97
N LYS A 25 13.07 2.51 4.89
CA LYS A 25 13.96 1.38 4.55
C LYS A 25 13.22 0.19 3.95
N TRP A 26 11.95 0.01 4.29
CA TRP A 26 11.11 -1.03 3.71
C TRP A 26 10.71 -0.67 2.27
N ASP A 27 10.31 0.58 2.01
CA ASP A 27 10.00 1.06 0.66
C ASP A 27 11.23 0.98 -0.25
N ASP A 28 12.39 1.38 0.24
CA ASP A 28 13.68 1.25 -0.46
C ASP A 28 13.94 -0.23 -0.80
N PHE A 29 13.78 -1.15 0.16
CA PHE A 29 13.95 -2.57 -0.09
C PHE A 29 12.98 -3.10 -1.16
N VAL A 30 11.71 -2.70 -1.12
CA VAL A 30 10.70 -3.10 -2.11
C VAL A 30 11.08 -2.60 -3.51
N ARG A 31 11.49 -1.34 -3.64
CA ARG A 31 11.85 -0.72 -4.93
C ARG A 31 13.18 -1.20 -5.49
N GLU A 32 14.18 -1.43 -4.65
CA GLU A 32 15.55 -1.77 -5.07
C GLU A 32 15.77 -3.27 -5.18
N ASN A 33 15.05 -4.08 -4.40
CA ASN A 33 15.25 -5.53 -4.38
C ASN A 33 14.04 -6.28 -4.96
N MET A 34 12.82 -6.00 -4.51
CA MET A 34 11.67 -6.82 -4.92
C MET A 34 11.22 -6.54 -6.35
N LEU A 35 11.13 -5.27 -6.74
CA LEU A 35 10.72 -4.85 -8.08
C LEU A 35 11.73 -5.28 -9.17
N PRO A 36 13.06 -5.04 -9.04
CA PRO A 36 14.01 -5.38 -10.10
C PRO A 36 14.21 -6.88 -10.26
N ASN A 37 14.07 -7.64 -9.17
CA ASN A 37 14.12 -9.10 -9.19
C ASN A 37 12.79 -9.74 -9.63
N LYS A 38 11.78 -8.95 -10.05
CA LYS A 38 10.46 -9.42 -10.50
C LYS A 38 9.74 -10.30 -9.47
N LEU A 39 9.99 -10.05 -8.18
CA LEU A 39 9.27 -10.72 -7.09
C LEU A 39 7.87 -10.14 -6.89
N ILE A 40 7.63 -8.95 -7.42
CA ILE A 40 6.34 -8.25 -7.49
C ILE A 40 6.12 -7.74 -8.91
N SER A 41 4.86 -7.48 -9.27
CA SER A 41 4.50 -6.91 -10.58
C SER A 41 4.73 -5.40 -10.60
N ASP A 42 4.92 -4.82 -11.78
CA ASP A 42 4.97 -3.37 -11.93
C ASP A 42 3.65 -2.73 -11.44
N GLY A 43 3.74 -1.82 -10.47
CA GLY A 43 2.61 -1.17 -9.82
C GLY A 43 2.24 -1.75 -8.46
N ASP A 44 2.74 -2.94 -8.10
CA ASP A 44 2.52 -3.53 -6.77
C ASP A 44 3.21 -2.74 -5.65
N GLU A 45 4.23 -1.95 -5.98
CA GLU A 45 4.90 -1.03 -5.04
C GLU A 45 4.01 0.14 -4.61
N LYS A 46 2.86 0.32 -5.26
CA LYS A 46 1.86 1.38 -4.95
C LYS A 46 0.67 0.86 -4.15
N ILE A 47 0.68 -0.41 -3.76
CA ILE A 47 -0.42 -1.04 -2.99
C ILE A 47 -0.53 -0.45 -1.57
N TYR A 48 0.55 0.10 -1.06
CA TYR A 48 0.58 0.80 0.22
C TYR A 48 1.02 2.26 0.04
N THR A 49 0.57 3.11 0.96
CA THR A 49 0.94 4.51 1.03
C THR A 49 1.67 4.75 2.35
N ILE A 50 2.83 5.39 2.30
CA ILE A 50 3.57 5.80 3.51
C ILE A 50 3.31 7.28 3.76
N THR A 51 2.72 7.59 4.91
CA THR A 51 2.49 8.98 5.31
C THR A 51 2.70 9.16 6.82
N GLU A 52 2.92 10.40 7.21
CA GLU A 52 3.03 10.85 8.60
C GLU A 52 1.88 11.81 8.97
N ASP A 53 1.04 12.18 8.00
CA ASP A 53 -0.12 13.05 8.20
C ASP A 53 -1.38 12.22 8.43
N ILE A 54 -1.92 12.30 9.64
CA ILE A 54 -3.16 11.63 10.04
C ILE A 54 -4.35 12.11 9.19
N THR A 55 -4.36 13.37 8.77
CA THR A 55 -5.40 13.97 7.91
C THR A 55 -5.44 13.27 6.56
N GLU A 56 -4.28 13.07 5.94
CA GLU A 56 -4.13 12.34 4.67
C GLU A 56 -4.60 10.88 4.82
N VAL A 57 -4.26 10.22 5.94
CA VAL A 57 -4.75 8.86 6.25
C VAL A 57 -6.28 8.82 6.26
N VAL A 58 -6.89 9.76 6.97
CA VAL A 58 -8.35 9.82 7.12
C VAL A 58 -9.02 10.11 5.77
N GLU A 59 -8.46 11.00 4.96
CA GLU A 59 -8.96 11.27 3.61
C GLU A 59 -8.84 10.05 2.69
N LEU A 60 -7.72 9.33 2.72
CA LEU A 60 -7.52 8.09 1.96
C LEU A 60 -8.56 7.03 2.33
N ILE A 61 -8.82 6.85 3.63
CA ILE A 61 -9.81 5.88 4.10
C ILE A 61 -11.24 6.32 3.72
N LYS A 62 -11.58 7.60 3.85
CA LYS A 62 -12.90 8.14 3.49
C LYS A 62 -13.18 8.10 1.98
N ASN A 63 -12.15 8.32 1.16
CA ASN A 63 -12.26 8.29 -0.29
C ASN A 63 -12.31 6.86 -0.85
N GLN A 64 -11.92 5.86 -0.05
CA GLN A 64 -12.07 4.46 -0.43
C GLN A 64 -13.56 4.11 -0.46
N ARG A 65 -14.12 3.98 -1.66
CA ARG A 65 -15.45 3.40 -1.86
C ARG A 65 -15.39 1.92 -1.49
N THR A 66 -15.68 1.57 -0.25
CA THR A 66 -16.03 0.20 0.12
C THR A 66 -17.21 -0.23 -0.74
N CYS A 67 -17.07 -1.35 -1.46
CA CYS A 67 -18.10 -1.92 -2.34
C CYS A 67 -19.42 -2.32 -1.65
N CYS A 68 -19.67 -1.87 -0.42
CA CYS A 68 -20.86 -2.16 0.35
C CYS A 68 -21.85 -0.98 0.39
N ASP A 69 -21.77 -0.04 -0.55
CA ASP A 69 -22.94 0.75 -0.98
C ASP A 69 -23.56 0.04 -2.18
N ARG A 70 -24.37 -0.99 -1.91
CA ARG A 70 -25.29 -1.56 -2.90
C ARG A 70 -26.58 -1.98 -2.22
#